data_AF-A0A412RR37-F1
#
_entry.id   AF-A0A412RR37-F1
#
_cell.length_a   1.000
_cell.length_b   1.000
_cell.length_c   1.000
_cell.angle_alpha   90.00
_cell.angle_beta   90.00
_cell.angle_gamma   90.00
#
_symmetry.space_group_name_H-M   'P 1'
#
loop_
_entity.id
_entity.type
_entity.pdbx_description
1 polymer ?
#
loop_
_entity_poly.entity_id
_entity_poly.type
_entity_poly.pdbx_seq_one_letter_code
_entity_poly.pdbx_strand_id
1 'polypeptide(L)'
;MDLGYYVLYLHHGFGNKRIVRLERTINEYLERAQDENEMKTETLAELLKVRYGIDAQKEINLIPMQQLIRIYQRNNPLTINDTRQLLNDTAYSYTVLACTALKLMFKLSVKEIKEFIAEFRDLIDTLYKFNQFGLTLPKVAQCLADEVNYVDERYIKVID
;
A
#
# COMPACT_ATOMS: atom_id res chain seq x y z
N MET A 1 -0.58 -3.63 -1.88
CA MET A 1 -0.06 -2.65 -2.85
C MET A 1 1.45 -2.74 -2.81
N ASP A 2 2.06 -3.28 -3.86
CA ASP A 2 3.43 -3.82 -3.82
C ASP A 2 4.51 -2.73 -3.63
N LEU A 3 4.18 -1.50 -4.04
CA LEU A 3 4.99 -0.31 -3.77
C LEU A 3 5.19 -0.05 -2.27
N GLY A 4 4.20 -0.32 -1.42
CA GLY A 4 4.33 -0.15 0.02
C GLY A 4 5.29 -1.17 0.64
N TYR A 5 5.26 -2.43 0.16
CA TYR A 5 6.23 -3.44 0.58
C TYR A 5 7.64 -3.11 0.14
N TYR A 6 7.79 -2.53 -1.04
CA TYR A 6 9.08 -2.05 -1.54
C TYR A 6 9.67 -0.92 -0.68
N VAL A 7 8.85 0.07 -0.26
CA VAL A 7 9.29 1.13 0.67
C VAL A 7 9.73 0.53 2.00
N LEU A 8 8.94 -0.40 2.56
CA LEU A 8 9.29 -1.06 3.82
C LEU A 8 10.58 -1.87 3.72
N TYR A 9 10.83 -2.52 2.58
CA TYR A 9 12.08 -3.21 2.32
C TYR A 9 13.25 -2.21 2.30
N LEU A 10 13.18 -1.18 1.45
CA LEU A 10 14.28 -0.25 1.22
C LEU A 10 14.62 0.60 2.45
N HIS A 11 13.61 1.10 3.16
CA HIS A 11 13.78 2.18 4.14
C HIS A 11 13.54 1.73 5.58
N HIS A 12 12.83 0.61 5.79
CA HIS A 12 12.48 0.13 7.13
C HIS A 12 13.05 -1.26 7.47
N GLY A 13 13.88 -1.84 6.60
CA GLY A 13 14.55 -3.12 6.84
C GLY A 13 13.58 -4.31 6.92
N PHE A 14 12.44 -4.25 6.24
CA PHE A 14 11.52 -5.38 6.16
C PHE A 14 12.05 -6.41 5.16
N GLY A 15 12.60 -7.52 5.66
CA GLY A 15 12.86 -8.72 4.86
C GLY A 15 11.61 -9.60 4.70
N ASN A 16 11.75 -10.69 3.93
CA ASN A 16 10.67 -11.62 3.55
C ASN A 16 9.63 -11.88 4.65
N LYS A 17 10.11 -12.41 5.78
CA LYS A 17 9.27 -12.86 6.90
C LYS A 17 8.38 -11.74 7.45
N ARG A 18 8.86 -10.49 7.42
CA ARG A 18 8.08 -9.34 7.89
C ARG A 18 7.07 -8.89 6.84
N ILE A 19 7.42 -8.91 5.57
CA ILE A 19 6.51 -8.57 4.46
C ILE A 19 5.36 -9.57 4.38
N VAL A 20 5.65 -10.88 4.33
CA VAL A 20 4.62 -11.94 4.31
C VAL A 20 3.72 -11.86 5.54
N ARG A 21 4.30 -11.59 6.72
CA ARG A 21 3.51 -11.42 7.94
C ARG A 21 2.61 -10.18 7.87
N LEU A 22 3.09 -9.07 7.30
CA LEU A 22 2.29 -7.86 7.12
C LEU A 22 1.11 -8.12 6.19
N GLU A 23 1.38 -8.74 5.04
CA GLU A 23 0.34 -9.13 4.09
C GLU A 23 -0.72 -10.02 4.73
N ARG A 24 -0.29 -11.08 5.44
CA ARG A 24 -1.22 -11.97 6.14
C ARG A 24 -2.07 -11.22 7.16
N THR A 25 -1.48 -10.32 7.94
CA THR A 25 -2.23 -9.50 8.90
C THR A 25 -3.23 -8.57 8.21
N ILE A 26 -2.88 -7.98 7.07
CA ILE A 26 -3.82 -7.15 6.29
C ILE A 26 -5.00 -8.01 5.80
N ASN A 27 -4.73 -9.22 5.30
CA ASN A 27 -5.78 -10.13 4.85
C ASN A 27 -6.67 -10.60 6.01
N GLU A 28 -6.09 -10.92 7.18
CA GLU A 28 -6.84 -11.24 8.40
C GLU A 28 -7.78 -10.09 8.82
N TYR A 29 -7.36 -8.83 8.66
CA TYR A 29 -8.23 -7.68 8.93
C TYR A 29 -9.37 -7.56 7.91
N LEU A 30 -9.10 -7.82 6.63
CA LEU A 30 -10.11 -7.80 5.58
C LEU A 30 -11.16 -8.91 5.76
N GLU A 31 -10.74 -10.12 6.11
CA GLU A 31 -11.62 -11.26 6.38
C GLU A 31 -12.55 -10.98 7.57
N ARG A 32 -12.00 -10.49 8.69
CA ARG A 32 -12.80 -10.14 9.88
C ARG A 32 -13.79 -9.01 9.63
N ALA A 33 -13.43 -8.03 8.80
CA ALA A 33 -14.33 -6.97 8.40
C ALA A 33 -15.55 -7.49 7.62
N GLN A 34 -15.41 -8.60 6.90
CA GLN A 34 -16.50 -9.25 6.15
C GLN A 34 -17.35 -10.15 7.04
N ASP A 35 -16.72 -10.98 7.87
CA ASP A 35 -17.41 -12.06 8.59
C ASP A 35 -17.95 -11.65 9.96
N GLU A 36 -17.24 -10.79 10.68
CA GLU A 36 -17.52 -10.51 12.10
C GLU A 36 -18.04 -9.08 12.33
N ASN A 37 -18.11 -8.24 11.29
CA ASN A 37 -18.43 -6.81 11.38
C ASN A 37 -17.47 -6.04 12.33
N GLU A 38 -16.36 -6.67 12.71
CA GLU A 38 -15.26 -6.15 13.54
C GLU A 38 -14.10 -5.68 12.65
N MET A 39 -13.21 -4.84 13.18
CA MET A 39 -12.03 -4.33 12.44
C MET A 39 -12.32 -3.69 11.08
N LYS A 40 -13.51 -3.10 10.92
CA LYS A 40 -13.83 -2.27 9.76
C LYS A 40 -12.77 -1.20 9.54
N THR A 41 -12.49 -0.92 8.27
CA THR A 41 -11.53 0.10 7.86
C THR A 41 -11.81 1.45 8.54
N GLU A 42 -13.08 1.83 8.70
CA GLU A 42 -13.47 3.07 9.37
C GLU A 42 -13.08 3.07 10.86
N THR A 43 -13.31 1.97 11.57
CA THR A 43 -12.95 1.82 12.98
C THR A 43 -11.44 1.87 13.18
N LEU A 44 -10.68 1.23 12.28
CA LEU A 44 -9.21 1.27 12.32
C LEU A 44 -8.66 2.65 11.95
N ALA A 45 -9.31 3.36 11.02
CA ALA A 45 -8.95 4.73 10.67
C ALA A 45 -9.19 5.68 11.85
N GLU A 46 -10.31 5.53 12.56
CA GLU A 46 -10.60 6.31 13.76
C GLU A 46 -9.58 6.02 14.87
N LEU A 47 -9.22 4.74 15.08
CA LEU A 47 -8.16 4.36 16.02
C LEU A 47 -6.83 5.04 15.69
N LEU A 48 -6.40 5.00 14.42
CA LEU A 48 -5.17 5.65 13.96
C LEU A 48 -5.19 7.16 14.21
N LYS A 49 -6.32 7.80 13.93
CA LYS A 49 -6.49 9.25 14.06
C LYS A 49 -6.52 9.69 15.52
N VAL A 50 -7.42 9.12 16.32
CA VAL A 50 -7.68 9.54 17.70
C VAL A 50 -6.54 9.15 18.63
N ARG A 51 -6.03 7.91 18.50
CA ARG A 51 -5.05 7.37 19.45
C ARG A 51 -3.61 7.64 19.04
N TYR A 52 -3.34 7.72 17.74
CA TYR A 52 -1.98 7.79 17.22
C TYR A 52 -1.70 9.05 16.38
N GLY A 53 -2.70 9.91 16.15
CA GLY A 53 -2.51 11.16 15.41
C GLY A 53 -2.11 10.95 13.94
N ILE A 54 -2.56 9.85 13.34
CA ILE A 54 -2.33 9.49 11.93
C ILE A 54 -3.68 9.60 11.22
N ASP A 55 -3.84 10.64 10.40
CA ASP A 55 -5.07 10.86 9.62
C ASP A 55 -4.86 10.31 8.20
N ALA A 56 -5.28 9.06 7.98
CA ALA A 56 -5.08 8.38 6.70
C ALA A 56 -5.72 9.14 5.54
N GLN A 57 -6.91 9.72 5.71
CA GLN A 57 -7.57 10.48 4.64
C GLN A 57 -6.75 11.72 4.25
N LYS A 58 -6.21 12.44 5.24
CA LYS A 58 -5.34 13.58 4.99
C LYS A 58 -4.11 13.19 4.19
N GLU A 59 -3.49 12.06 4.51
CA GLU A 59 -2.30 11.57 3.80
C GLU A 59 -2.63 11.10 2.37
N ILE A 60 -3.76 10.40 2.17
CA ILE A 60 -4.21 9.98 0.82
C ILE A 60 -4.49 11.18 -0.07
N ASN A 61 -5.07 12.26 0.47
CA ASN A 61 -5.34 13.48 -0.29
C ASN A 61 -4.06 14.16 -0.83
N LEU A 62 -2.88 13.80 -0.30
CA LEU A 62 -1.59 14.27 -0.79
C LEU A 62 -0.97 13.34 -1.83
N ILE A 63 -1.60 12.20 -2.14
CA ILE A 63 -1.22 11.34 -3.27
C ILE A 63 -1.63 12.05 -4.55
N PRO A 64 -0.76 12.14 -5.56
CA PRO A 64 -1.08 12.78 -6.82
C PRO A 64 -2.00 11.88 -7.67
N MET A 65 -3.29 11.85 -7.36
CA MET A 65 -4.27 10.88 -7.89
C MET A 65 -4.42 10.92 -9.42
N GLN A 66 -4.23 12.07 -10.06
CA GLN A 66 -4.22 12.17 -11.52
C GLN A 66 -3.09 11.36 -12.16
N GLN A 67 -1.94 11.31 -11.49
CA GLN A 67 -0.80 10.51 -11.90
C GLN A 67 -1.15 9.03 -11.77
N LEU A 68 -1.74 8.65 -10.62
CA LEU A 68 -2.14 7.29 -10.32
C LEU A 68 -3.15 6.72 -11.34
N ILE A 69 -4.15 7.52 -11.72
CA ILE A 69 -5.15 7.15 -12.72
C ILE A 69 -4.50 6.84 -14.07
N ARG A 70 -3.57 7.69 -14.53
CA ARG A 70 -2.88 7.50 -15.83
C ARG A 70 -2.09 6.18 -15.88
N ILE A 71 -1.58 5.72 -14.75
CA ILE A 71 -0.91 4.41 -14.65
C ILE A 71 -1.92 3.30 -14.86
N TYR A 72 -3.03 3.37 -14.12
CA TYR A 72 -3.98 2.27 -14.02
C TYR A 72 -4.80 2.08 -15.30
N GLN A 73 -5.17 3.19 -15.96
CA GLN A 73 -5.92 3.17 -17.21
C GLN A 73 -5.13 2.57 -18.39
N ARG A 74 -3.80 2.50 -18.32
CA ARG A 74 -2.99 1.95 -19.41
C ARG A 74 -3.31 0.48 -19.71
N ASN A 75 -3.81 -0.25 -18.70
CA ASN A 75 -4.13 -1.68 -18.77
C ASN A 75 -5.56 -2.00 -18.32
N ASN A 76 -6.46 -1.02 -18.20
CA ASN A 76 -7.79 -1.23 -17.62
C ASN A 76 -8.89 -0.46 -18.38
N PRO A 77 -10.01 -1.12 -18.77
CA PRO A 77 -11.08 -0.49 -19.57
C PRO A 77 -12.02 0.44 -18.78
N LEU A 78 -11.78 0.66 -17.49
CA LEU A 78 -12.63 1.52 -16.65
C LEU A 78 -12.61 3.01 -17.07
N THR A 79 -13.72 3.71 -16.82
CA THR A 79 -13.77 5.16 -17.02
C THR A 79 -12.80 5.89 -16.06
N ILE A 80 -12.44 7.12 -16.39
CA ILE A 80 -11.55 7.94 -15.53
C ILE A 80 -12.13 8.09 -14.12
N ASN A 81 -13.45 8.24 -14.00
CA ASN A 81 -14.10 8.46 -12.72
C ASN A 81 -14.16 7.17 -11.89
N ASP A 82 -14.50 6.04 -12.50
CA ASP A 82 -14.51 4.75 -11.80
C ASP A 82 -13.09 4.35 -11.38
N THR A 83 -12.09 4.60 -12.24
CA THR A 83 -10.68 4.38 -11.92
C THR A 83 -10.24 5.24 -10.75
N ARG A 84 -10.63 6.53 -10.72
CA ARG A 84 -10.31 7.44 -9.61
C ARG A 84 -10.89 6.93 -8.30
N GLN A 85 -12.16 6.55 -8.31
CA GLN A 85 -12.85 6.06 -7.12
C GLN A 85 -12.19 4.78 -6.60
N LEU A 86 -12.02 3.79 -7.47
CA LEU A 86 -11.36 2.53 -7.13
C LEU A 86 -9.97 2.74 -6.52
N LEU A 87 -9.16 3.61 -7.12
CA LEU A 87 -7.80 3.90 -6.65
C LEU A 87 -7.79 4.63 -5.31
N ASN A 88 -8.69 5.60 -5.11
CA ASN A 88 -8.85 6.26 -3.81
C ASN A 88 -9.23 5.25 -2.72
N ASP A 89 -10.25 4.44 -2.98
CA ASP A 89 -10.76 3.46 -2.01
C ASP A 89 -9.70 2.40 -1.68
N THR A 90 -8.96 1.94 -2.69
CA THR A 90 -7.86 0.99 -2.54
C THR A 90 -6.69 1.60 -1.75
N ALA A 91 -6.28 2.83 -2.09
CA ALA A 91 -5.17 3.48 -1.42
C ALA A 91 -5.50 3.80 0.04
N TYR A 92 -6.71 4.28 0.31
CA TYR A 92 -7.21 4.52 1.65
C TYR A 92 -7.25 3.25 2.47
N SER A 93 -7.89 2.19 1.96
CA SER A 93 -8.01 0.92 2.67
C SER A 93 -6.64 0.31 2.96
N TYR A 94 -5.75 0.26 1.97
CA TYR A 94 -4.40 -0.25 2.16
C TYR A 94 -3.64 0.56 3.22
N THR A 95 -3.71 1.89 3.18
CA THR A 95 -2.98 2.76 4.12
C THR A 95 -3.46 2.55 5.55
N VAL A 96 -4.77 2.49 5.78
CA VAL A 96 -5.33 2.24 7.11
C VAL A 96 -4.89 0.88 7.64
N LEU A 97 -5.05 -0.18 6.85
CA LEU A 97 -4.74 -1.55 7.26
C LEU A 97 -3.23 -1.74 7.50
N ALA A 98 -2.40 -1.25 6.57
CA ALA A 98 -0.94 -1.31 6.70
C ALA A 98 -0.46 -0.51 7.90
N CYS A 99 -0.88 0.74 8.09
CA CYS A 99 -0.46 1.57 9.23
C CYS A 99 -0.91 0.96 10.56
N THR A 100 -2.11 0.38 10.60
CA THR A 100 -2.62 -0.35 11.78
C THR A 100 -1.74 -1.54 12.10
N ALA A 101 -1.45 -2.39 11.11
CA ALA A 101 -0.58 -3.55 11.29
C ALA A 101 0.84 -3.15 11.70
N LEU A 102 1.44 -2.15 11.03
CA LEU A 102 2.75 -1.60 11.37
C LEU A 102 2.78 -1.10 12.82
N LYS A 103 1.72 -0.43 13.28
CA LYS A 103 1.63 0.08 14.64
C LYS A 103 1.42 -1.02 15.67
N LEU A 104 0.42 -1.88 15.47
CA LEU A 104 -0.06 -2.81 16.48
C LEU A 104 0.73 -4.12 16.48
N MET A 105 1.14 -4.62 15.31
CA MET A 105 1.85 -5.89 15.17
C MET A 105 3.36 -5.71 15.15
N PHE A 106 3.86 -4.76 14.35
CA PHE A 106 5.31 -4.53 14.20
C PHE A 106 5.86 -3.50 15.17
N LYS A 107 4.99 -2.84 15.95
CA LYS A 107 5.33 -1.89 17.01
C LYS A 107 6.15 -0.68 16.52
N LEU A 108 6.00 -0.29 15.25
CA LEU A 108 6.63 0.93 14.75
C LEU A 108 6.14 2.14 15.56
N SER A 109 7.04 3.09 15.75
CA SER A 109 6.72 4.40 16.30
C SER A 109 5.81 5.16 15.34
N VAL A 110 5.07 6.15 15.87
CA VAL A 110 4.24 7.03 15.02
C VAL A 110 5.11 7.79 14.03
N LYS A 111 6.36 8.10 14.41
CA LYS A 111 7.33 8.76 13.53
C LYS A 111 7.67 7.88 12.33
N GLU A 112 8.08 6.63 12.56
CA GLU A 112 8.42 5.69 11.49
C GLU A 112 7.23 5.44 10.54
N ILE A 113 6.00 5.40 11.06
CA ILE A 113 4.81 5.22 10.22
C ILE A 113 4.56 6.46 9.34
N LYS A 114 4.78 7.67 9.88
CA LYS A 114 4.66 8.91 9.10
C LYS A 114 5.74 9.00 8.02
N GLU A 115 6.95 8.56 8.33
CA GLU A 115 8.06 8.44 7.37
C GLU A 115 7.70 7.47 6.25
N PHE A 116 7.20 6.27 6.58
CA PHE A 116 6.69 5.30 5.60
C PHE A 116 5.66 5.90 4.65
N ILE A 117 4.66 6.64 5.18
CA ILE A 117 3.62 7.25 4.35
C ILE A 117 4.20 8.34 3.43
N ALA A 118 5.16 9.13 3.92
CA ALA A 118 5.83 10.15 3.13
C ALA A 118 6.66 9.54 1.99
N GLU A 119 7.48 8.53 2.30
CA GLU A 119 8.32 7.82 1.33
C GLU A 119 7.48 7.10 0.27
N PHE A 120 6.35 6.52 0.67
CA PHE A 120 5.39 5.93 -0.26
C PHE A 120 4.82 6.95 -1.25
N ARG A 121 4.50 8.16 -0.79
CA ARG A 121 4.06 9.27 -1.66
C ARG A 121 5.18 9.73 -2.59
N ASP A 122 6.39 9.89 -2.06
CA ASP A 122 7.56 10.32 -2.83
C ASP A 122 7.92 9.31 -3.93
N LEU A 123 7.76 8.01 -3.66
CA LEU A 123 7.93 6.96 -4.66
C LEU A 123 6.91 7.13 -5.79
N ILE A 124 5.63 7.34 -5.48
CA ILE A 124 4.61 7.56 -6.52
C ILE A 124 4.96 8.78 -7.38
N ASP A 125 5.30 9.92 -6.77
CA ASP A 125 5.63 11.13 -7.52
C ASP A 125 6.89 10.96 -8.38
N THR A 126 7.90 10.25 -7.86
CA THR A 126 9.12 9.91 -8.60
C THR A 126 8.81 9.08 -9.83
N LEU A 127 8.06 7.99 -9.66
CA LEU A 127 7.69 7.10 -10.76
C LEU A 127 6.89 7.82 -11.86
N TYR A 128 6.12 8.84 -11.50
CA TYR A 128 5.39 9.68 -12.45
C TYR A 128 6.29 10.61 -13.23
N LYS A 129 7.17 11.34 -12.54
CA LYS A 129 8.11 12.26 -13.19
C LYS A 129 8.96 11.55 -14.24
N PHE A 130 9.33 10.29 -13.97
CA PHE A 130 10.10 9.49 -14.92
C PHE A 130 9.27 8.79 -15.99
N ASN A 131 7.92 8.88 -15.96
CA ASN A 131 7.02 8.16 -16.88
C ASN A 131 7.27 6.63 -16.93
N GLN A 132 7.89 6.09 -15.87
CA GLN A 132 8.45 4.73 -15.86
C GLN A 132 7.53 3.69 -15.22
N PHE A 133 6.36 4.07 -14.70
CA PHE A 133 5.50 3.18 -13.90
C PHE A 133 5.27 1.77 -14.46
N GLY A 134 4.98 1.65 -15.75
CA GLY A 134 4.75 0.35 -16.39
C GLY A 134 6.00 -0.55 -16.40
N LEU A 135 7.20 0.03 -16.42
CA LEU A 135 8.48 -0.67 -16.32
C LEU A 135 8.91 -0.84 -14.86
N THR A 136 8.53 0.08 -13.97
CA THR A 136 8.99 0.04 -12.58
C THR A 136 8.16 -0.88 -11.71
N LEU A 137 6.85 -1.05 -11.94
CA LEU A 137 6.07 -2.03 -11.19
C LEU A 137 6.61 -3.46 -11.39
N PRO A 138 6.89 -3.93 -12.63
CA PRO A 138 7.59 -5.19 -12.85
C PRO A 138 8.97 -5.25 -12.19
N LYS A 139 9.75 -4.17 -12.24
CA LYS A 139 11.08 -4.13 -11.58
C LYS A 139 10.99 -4.18 -10.06
N VAL A 140 9.97 -3.55 -9.47
CA VAL A 140 9.70 -3.62 -8.02
C VAL A 140 9.30 -5.04 -7.65
N ALA A 141 8.40 -5.66 -8.41
CA ALA A 141 8.02 -7.05 -8.22
C ALA A 141 9.24 -7.99 -8.32
N GLN A 142 10.07 -7.80 -9.35
CA GLN A 142 11.31 -8.56 -9.55
C GLN A 142 12.28 -8.34 -8.40
N CYS A 143 12.49 -7.10 -7.96
CA CYS A 143 13.35 -6.79 -6.81
C CYS A 143 12.84 -7.43 -5.53
N LEU A 144 11.52 -7.43 -5.30
CA LEU A 144 10.92 -8.08 -4.14
C LEU A 144 11.10 -9.61 -4.20
N ALA A 145 11.01 -10.20 -5.40
CA ALA A 145 11.29 -11.61 -5.60
C ALA A 145 12.77 -11.95 -5.36
N ASP A 146 13.68 -11.17 -5.94
CA ASP A 146 15.13 -11.46 -5.92
C ASP A 146 15.75 -11.18 -4.55
N GLU A 147 15.44 -10.03 -3.95
CA GLU A 147 16.12 -9.55 -2.74
C GLU A 147 15.45 -10.04 -1.46
N VAL A 148 14.12 -10.12 -1.45
CA VAL A 148 13.35 -10.51 -0.27
C VAL A 148 12.55 -11.77 -0.46
N ASN A 149 12.73 -12.53 -1.55
CA ASN A 149 12.00 -13.79 -1.80
C ASN A 149 10.48 -13.65 -1.59
N TYR A 150 9.94 -12.45 -1.83
CA TYR A 150 8.52 -12.16 -1.79
C TYR A 150 7.93 -12.40 -3.17
N VAL A 151 7.04 -13.37 -3.26
CA VAL A 151 6.36 -13.72 -4.51
C VAL A 151 4.87 -13.49 -4.30
N ASP A 152 4.33 -12.51 -5.01
CA ASP A 152 2.89 -12.30 -5.09
C ASP A 152 2.32 -13.11 -6.25
N GLU A 153 1.31 -13.94 -5.98
CA GLU A 153 0.68 -14.82 -6.97
C GLU A 153 0.15 -14.06 -8.20
N ARG A 154 -0.14 -12.75 -8.06
CA ARG A 154 -0.57 -11.87 -9.16
C ARG A 154 0.52 -11.65 -10.20
N TYR A 155 1.80 -11.78 -9.84
CA TYR A 155 2.93 -11.63 -10.77
C TYR A 155 3.35 -12.93 -11.45
N ILE A 156 2.91 -14.09 -10.94
CA ILE A 156 3.22 -15.40 -11.53
C ILE A 156 2.61 -15.53 -12.94
N LYS A 157 1.42 -14.97 -13.17
CA LYS A 157 0.72 -15.01 -14.47
C LYS A 157 1.31 -14.11 -15.57
N VAL A 158 2.35 -13.32 -15.27
CA VAL A 158 2.98 -12.38 -16.23
C VAL A 158 4.31 -12.94 -16.76
N ILE A 159 4.78 -14.06 -16.22
CA ILE A 159 6.10 -14.66 -16.51
C ILE A 159 5.97 -15.99 -17.28
N ASP A 160 4.74 -16.42 -17.62
CA ASP A 160 4.47 -17.51 -18.56
C ASP A 160 4.08 -16.99 -19.95
#